data_AF-A0A925SHP3-F1
#
_entry.id   AF-A0A925SHP3-F1
#
_cell.length_a   1.000
_cell.length_b   1.000
_cell.length_c   1.000
_cell.angle_alpha   90.00
_cell.angle_beta   90.00
_cell.angle_gamma   90.00
#
_symmetry.space_group_name_H-M   'P 1'
#
loop_
_entity.id
_entity.type
_entity.pdbx_description
1 polymer ?
#
loop_
_entity_poly.entity_id
_entity_poly.type
_entity_poly.pdbx_seq_one_letter_code
_entity_poly.pdbx_strand_id
1 'polypeptide(L)'
;ALLALRRAARITTRFLVRDAFAFNRWGVLQPGGTPESAARQRAEFVANLDDADYALCARGLANCSIRLYEAISLGRIPLFVNTRCVLPYEWLVNWRSVCVCVDENELPHIADILRDDHARFTPSEFATRQRLARELFERWIRPEGFFAELHRHFPRAVSAVRA
;
A
#
# COMPACT_ATOMS: atom_id res chain seq x y z
N ALA A 1 -14.09 -1.50 -6.52
CA ALA A 1 -13.07 -0.44 -6.45
C ALA A 1 -12.73 0.17 -7.81
N LEU A 2 -11.97 -0.52 -8.68
CA LEU A 2 -11.47 0.06 -9.95
C LEU A 2 -12.58 0.67 -10.84
N LEU A 3 -13.68 -0.07 -11.06
CA LEU A 3 -14.82 0.43 -11.84
C LEU A 3 -15.50 1.65 -11.19
N ALA A 4 -15.62 1.67 -9.87
CA ALA A 4 -16.22 2.79 -9.14
C ALA A 4 -15.36 4.06 -9.30
N LEU A 5 -14.04 3.93 -9.16
CA LEU A 5 -13.09 5.04 -9.35
C LEU A 5 -13.07 5.53 -10.80
N ARG A 6 -13.10 4.64 -11.81
CA ARG A 6 -13.13 5.03 -13.23
C ARG A 6 -14.37 5.82 -13.63
N ARG A 7 -15.49 5.63 -12.92
CA ARG A 7 -16.75 6.34 -13.19
C ARG A 7 -16.85 7.67 -12.46
N ALA A 8 -15.97 7.93 -11.50
CA ALA A 8 -16.01 9.14 -10.69
C ALA A 8 -15.44 10.33 -11.48
N ALA A 9 -16.31 11.27 -11.85
CA ALA A 9 -15.92 12.44 -12.66
C ALA A 9 -14.89 13.38 -11.99
N ARG A 10 -14.76 13.31 -10.66
CA ARG A 10 -13.88 14.18 -9.85
C ARG A 10 -12.56 13.52 -9.46
N ILE A 11 -12.25 12.34 -9.98
CA ILE A 11 -11.00 11.62 -9.70
C ILE A 11 -10.28 11.37 -11.02
N THR A 12 -9.07 11.90 -11.14
CA THR A 12 -8.18 11.58 -12.25
C THR A 12 -7.56 10.20 -12.02
N THR A 13 -7.94 9.21 -12.82
CA THR A 13 -7.38 7.85 -12.71
C THR A 13 -6.26 7.62 -13.72
N ARG A 14 -5.16 7.00 -13.29
CA ARG A 14 -4.02 6.59 -14.14
C ARG A 14 -3.85 5.07 -14.15
N PHE A 15 -4.96 4.34 -14.27
CA PHE A 15 -4.93 2.87 -14.23
C PHE A 15 -4.31 2.28 -15.49
N LEU A 16 -3.22 1.54 -15.33
CA LEU A 16 -2.67 0.67 -16.36
C LEU A 16 -3.33 -0.71 -16.25
N VAL A 17 -4.19 -1.04 -17.20
CA VAL A 17 -4.88 -2.34 -17.25
C VAL A 17 -4.17 -3.23 -18.27
N ARG A 18 -3.81 -4.45 -17.84
CA ARG A 18 -3.20 -5.48 -18.68
C ARG A 18 -4.10 -6.71 -18.72
N ASP A 19 -3.99 -7.47 -19.79
CA ASP A 19 -4.74 -8.71 -20.06
C ASP A 19 -4.15 -9.94 -19.34
N ALA A 20 -2.88 -9.88 -18.95
CA ALA A 20 -2.19 -10.93 -18.21
C ALA A 20 -1.80 -10.51 -16.78
N PHE A 21 -1.81 -11.49 -15.87
CA PHE A 21 -1.26 -11.31 -14.52
C PHE A 21 0.26 -11.13 -14.59
N ALA A 22 0.78 -10.16 -13.82
CA ALA A 22 2.18 -9.75 -13.91
C ALA A 22 3.17 -10.86 -13.56
N PHE A 23 2.80 -11.86 -12.74
CA PHE A 23 3.70 -12.93 -12.34
C PHE A 23 3.23 -14.29 -12.87
N ASN A 24 4.16 -15.20 -13.15
CA ASN A 24 3.81 -16.59 -13.44
C ASN A 24 3.62 -17.38 -12.14
N ARG A 25 3.30 -18.67 -12.26
CA ARG A 25 3.11 -19.59 -11.11
C ARG A 25 4.33 -19.72 -10.19
N TRP A 26 5.50 -19.28 -10.63
CA TRP A 26 6.76 -19.31 -9.89
C TRP A 26 7.10 -17.94 -9.27
N GLY A 27 6.20 -16.96 -9.36
CA GLY A 27 6.43 -15.61 -8.86
C GLY A 27 7.39 -14.78 -9.72
N VAL A 28 7.71 -15.22 -10.94
CA VAL A 28 8.59 -14.49 -11.85
C VAL A 28 7.75 -13.54 -12.70
N LEU A 29 8.17 -12.27 -12.80
CA LEU A 29 7.54 -11.26 -13.66
C LEU A 29 7.46 -11.80 -15.10
N GLN A 30 6.27 -11.80 -15.70
CA GLN A 30 6.01 -12.27 -17.06
C GLN A 30 6.34 -11.16 -18.07
N PRO A 31 7.53 -11.17 -18.68
CA PRO A 31 8.00 -9.99 -19.39
C PRO A 31 7.35 -9.81 -20.76
N GLY A 32 6.63 -10.80 -21.28
CA GLY A 32 6.38 -10.89 -22.73
C GLY A 32 7.58 -11.44 -23.51
N GLY A 33 8.51 -12.14 -22.85
CA GLY A 33 9.50 -13.01 -23.50
C GLY A 33 10.98 -12.61 -23.39
N THR A 34 11.35 -11.42 -22.89
CA THR A 34 12.76 -11.02 -22.75
C THR A 34 13.07 -10.29 -21.42
N PRO A 35 14.34 -10.26 -20.97
CA PRO A 35 14.73 -9.45 -19.79
C PRO A 35 14.48 -7.94 -19.96
N GLU A 36 14.67 -7.41 -21.17
CA GLU A 36 14.45 -5.99 -21.48
C GLU A 36 13.00 -5.58 -21.26
N SER A 37 12.05 -6.42 -21.68
CA SER A 37 10.64 -6.14 -21.48
C SER A 37 10.23 -6.23 -20.00
N ALA A 38 10.94 -7.04 -19.19
CA ALA A 38 10.75 -7.12 -17.74
C ALA A 38 11.16 -5.81 -17.07
N ALA A 39 12.33 -5.29 -17.46
CA ALA A 39 12.85 -4.01 -16.98
C ALA A 39 11.91 -2.87 -17.37
N ARG A 40 11.40 -2.86 -18.61
CA ARG A 40 10.42 -1.87 -19.07
C ARG A 40 9.12 -1.91 -18.27
N GLN A 41 8.56 -3.09 -18.03
CA GLN A 41 7.33 -3.22 -17.22
C GLN A 41 7.54 -2.72 -15.79
N ARG A 42 8.72 -3.00 -15.20
CA ARG A 42 9.07 -2.52 -13.87
C ARG A 42 9.23 -0.99 -13.85
N ALA A 43 9.90 -0.42 -14.84
CA ALA A 43 10.06 1.03 -14.96
C ALA A 43 8.70 1.74 -15.12
N GLU A 44 7.83 1.21 -15.98
CA GLU A 44 6.48 1.73 -16.17
C GLU A 44 5.65 1.64 -14.87
N PHE A 45 5.76 0.54 -14.14
CA PHE A 45 5.09 0.38 -12.85
C PHE A 45 5.56 1.42 -11.81
N VAL A 46 6.88 1.59 -11.65
CA VAL A 46 7.44 2.54 -10.69
C VAL A 46 7.06 3.97 -11.07
N ALA A 47 7.19 4.34 -12.35
CA ALA A 47 6.81 5.68 -12.82
C ALA A 47 5.31 5.95 -12.61
N ASN A 48 4.44 4.98 -12.88
CA ASN A 48 3.00 5.13 -12.64
C ASN A 48 2.67 5.32 -11.17
N LEU A 49 3.38 4.62 -10.28
CA LEU A 49 3.16 4.71 -8.85
C LEU A 49 3.69 6.05 -8.29
N ASP A 50 4.88 6.48 -8.68
CA ASP A 50 5.51 7.72 -8.21
C ASP A 50 4.75 8.98 -8.66
N ASP A 51 4.21 8.96 -9.88
CA ASP A 51 3.42 10.04 -10.47
C ASP A 51 1.99 10.13 -9.91
N ALA A 52 1.57 9.17 -9.08
CA ALA A 52 0.24 9.15 -8.48
C ALA A 52 0.25 9.67 -7.03
N ASP A 53 -0.75 10.47 -6.66
CA ASP A 53 -0.96 10.88 -5.26
C ASP A 53 -1.36 9.69 -4.38
N TYR A 54 -2.20 8.82 -4.95
CA TYR A 54 -2.81 7.68 -4.28
C TYR A 54 -2.61 6.39 -5.07
N ALA A 55 -2.38 5.29 -4.35
CA ALA A 55 -2.27 3.96 -4.92
C ALA A 55 -3.46 3.10 -4.48
N LEU A 56 -4.24 2.56 -5.43
CA LEU A 56 -5.29 1.59 -5.11
C LEU A 56 -4.67 0.29 -4.60
N CYS A 57 -4.90 -0.01 -3.33
CA CYS A 57 -4.34 -1.16 -2.62
C CYS A 57 -5.47 -2.12 -2.25
N ALA A 58 -5.69 -3.13 -3.09
CA ALA A 58 -6.62 -4.21 -2.83
C ALA A 58 -5.87 -5.50 -2.43
N ARG A 59 -6.58 -6.43 -1.78
CA ARG A 59 -6.06 -7.76 -1.45
C ARG A 59 -5.67 -8.54 -2.71
N GLY A 60 -4.53 -9.20 -2.67
CA GLY A 60 -4.05 -10.12 -3.71
C GLY A 60 -4.36 -11.59 -3.38
N LEU A 61 -3.37 -12.46 -3.57
CA LEU A 61 -3.44 -13.90 -3.24
C LEU A 61 -3.20 -14.22 -1.76
N ALA A 62 -2.97 -13.22 -0.92
CA ALA A 62 -2.75 -13.35 0.52
C ALA A 62 -3.66 -12.39 1.29
N ASN A 63 -3.76 -12.53 2.62
CA ASN A 63 -4.51 -11.59 3.49
C ASN A 63 -3.78 -10.26 3.71
N CYS A 64 -3.15 -9.75 2.64
CA CYS A 64 -2.42 -8.50 2.61
C CYS A 64 -2.51 -7.87 1.21
N SER A 65 -2.07 -6.62 1.10
CA SER A 65 -1.88 -5.96 -0.19
C SER A 65 -0.40 -5.63 -0.38
N ILE A 66 0.27 -6.33 -1.30
CA ILE A 66 1.67 -6.01 -1.64
C ILE A 66 1.78 -4.55 -2.12
N ARG A 67 0.76 -4.08 -2.85
CA ARG A 67 0.69 -2.71 -3.36
C ARG A 67 0.74 -1.66 -2.27
N LEU A 68 0.23 -1.96 -1.08
CA LEU A 68 0.31 -1.05 0.06
C LEU A 68 1.76 -0.75 0.40
N TYR A 69 2.60 -1.78 0.51
CA TYR A 69 4.02 -1.65 0.84
C TYR A 69 4.81 -0.98 -0.29
N GLU A 70 4.51 -1.31 -1.54
CA GLU A 70 5.10 -0.66 -2.72
C GLU A 70 4.79 0.85 -2.71
N ALA A 71 3.54 1.24 -2.43
CA ALA A 71 3.10 2.63 -2.42
C ALA A 71 3.82 3.45 -1.34
N ILE A 72 3.79 3.00 -0.09
CA ILE A 72 4.45 3.71 1.02
C ILE A 72 5.97 3.73 0.87
N SER A 73 6.57 2.75 0.17
CA SER A 73 8.00 2.79 -0.16
C SER A 73 8.35 3.97 -1.05
N LEU A 74 7.42 4.51 -1.84
CA LEU A 74 7.60 5.72 -2.64
C LEU A 74 6.95 6.96 -1.99
N GLY A 75 6.51 6.86 -0.72
CA GLY A 75 5.79 7.93 -0.02
C GLY A 75 4.39 8.20 -0.57
N ARG A 76 3.83 7.29 -1.39
CA ARG A 76 2.49 7.43 -1.98
C ARG A 76 1.43 6.94 -1.01
N ILE A 77 0.27 7.61 -1.01
CA ILE A 77 -0.78 7.35 -0.03
C ILE A 77 -1.62 6.12 -0.45
N PRO A 78 -1.70 5.05 0.36
CA PRO A 78 -2.53 3.90 0.00
C PRO A 78 -4.03 4.24 0.10
N LEU A 79 -4.77 4.02 -0.99
CA LEU A 79 -6.22 3.84 -0.96
C LEU A 79 -6.51 2.36 -0.72
N PHE A 80 -6.60 2.00 0.54
CA PHE A 80 -6.61 0.62 1.00
C PHE A 80 -8.03 0.07 1.13
N VAL A 81 -8.34 -0.95 0.32
CA VAL A 81 -9.60 -1.68 0.40
C VAL A 81 -9.42 -2.82 1.41
N ASN A 82 -10.00 -2.64 2.60
CA ASN A 82 -9.91 -3.60 3.67
C ASN A 82 -10.94 -4.72 3.48
N THR A 83 -10.45 -5.95 3.28
CA THR A 83 -11.24 -7.19 3.16
C THR A 83 -10.85 -8.19 4.24
N ARG A 84 -10.58 -7.69 5.46
CA ARG A 84 -9.94 -8.41 6.59
C ARG A 84 -8.45 -8.69 6.34
N CYS A 85 -7.76 -7.72 5.77
CA CYS A 85 -6.31 -7.79 5.63
C CYS A 85 -5.64 -7.57 6.99
N VAL A 86 -4.54 -8.27 7.24
CA VAL A 86 -3.70 -8.06 8.44
C VAL A 86 -2.53 -7.16 8.06
N LEU A 87 -2.33 -6.08 8.82
CA LEU A 87 -1.21 -5.16 8.59
C LEU A 87 -0.07 -5.41 9.59
N PRO A 88 1.21 -5.31 9.16
CA PRO A 88 2.35 -5.47 10.05
C PRO A 88 2.28 -4.47 11.21
N TYR A 89 2.54 -4.95 12.42
CA TYR A 89 2.54 -4.13 13.64
C TYR A 89 1.25 -3.31 13.83
N GLU A 90 0.08 -3.77 13.37
CA GLU A 90 -1.18 -2.99 13.45
C GLU A 90 -1.58 -2.58 14.88
N TRP A 91 -1.10 -3.31 15.90
CA TRP A 91 -1.26 -2.95 17.31
C TRP A 91 -0.39 -1.79 17.79
N LEU A 92 0.57 -1.34 16.98
CA LEU A 92 1.54 -0.29 17.32
C LEU A 92 1.54 0.85 16.29
N VAL A 93 1.35 0.52 15.01
CA VAL A 93 1.39 1.45 13.89
C VAL A 93 -0.02 1.90 13.55
N ASN A 94 -0.28 3.20 13.66
CA ASN A 94 -1.55 3.79 13.24
C ASN A 94 -1.60 3.89 11.71
N TRP A 95 -1.96 2.79 11.04
CA TRP A 95 -2.07 2.76 9.58
C TRP A 95 -3.07 3.77 9.01
N ARG A 96 -4.09 4.18 9.77
CA ARG A 96 -5.07 5.18 9.32
C ARG A 96 -4.48 6.60 9.23
N SER A 97 -3.30 6.87 9.81
CA SER A 97 -2.63 8.16 9.63
C SER A 97 -2.01 8.31 8.23
N VAL A 98 -1.67 7.19 7.58
CA VAL A 98 -1.02 7.18 6.26
C VAL A 98 -1.89 6.61 5.15
N CYS A 99 -2.91 5.81 5.47
CA CYS A 99 -3.79 5.17 4.49
C CYS A 99 -5.19 5.80 4.49
N VAL A 100 -5.84 5.81 3.33
CA VAL A 100 -7.30 5.94 3.22
C VAL A 100 -7.87 4.53 3.30
N CYS A 101 -8.35 4.12 4.45
CA CYS A 101 -8.94 2.79 4.64
C CYS A 101 -10.43 2.81 4.28
N VAL A 102 -10.83 1.95 3.36
CA VAL A 102 -12.21 1.78 2.89
C VAL A 102 -12.61 0.34 3.15
N ASP A 103 -13.66 0.12 3.95
CA ASP A 103 -14.15 -1.22 4.21
C ASP A 103 -14.95 -1.75 3.00
N GLU A 104 -15.02 -3.08 2.85
CA GLU A 104 -15.61 -3.73 1.67
C GLU A 104 -17.06 -3.28 1.38
N ASN A 105 -17.86 -3.06 2.42
CA ASN A 105 -19.23 -2.56 2.34
C ASN A 105 -19.34 -1.09 1.89
N GLU A 106 -18.26 -0.31 2.03
CA GLU A 106 -18.20 1.10 1.63
C GLU A 106 -17.63 1.29 0.21
N LEU A 107 -17.25 0.19 -0.47
CA LEU A 107 -16.72 0.23 -1.83
C LEU A 107 -17.54 1.03 -2.85
N PRO A 108 -18.89 1.07 -2.81
CA PRO A 108 -19.67 1.95 -3.68
C PRO A 108 -19.35 3.44 -3.50
N HIS A 109 -18.91 3.86 -2.30
CA HIS A 109 -18.60 5.23 -1.91
C HIS A 109 -17.09 5.54 -1.89
N ILE A 110 -16.25 4.63 -2.38
CA ILE A 110 -14.78 4.77 -2.36
C ILE A 110 -14.28 6.11 -2.94
N ALA A 111 -14.97 6.64 -3.95
CA ALA A 111 -14.61 7.91 -4.57
C ALA A 111 -14.90 9.11 -3.66
N ASP A 112 -16.04 9.11 -2.98
CA ASP A 112 -16.41 10.16 -2.03
C ASP A 112 -15.48 10.13 -0.81
N ILE A 113 -15.22 8.93 -0.27
CA ILE A 113 -14.29 8.76 0.86
C ILE A 113 -12.90 9.29 0.53
N LEU A 114 -12.37 8.97 -0.66
CA LEU A 114 -11.06 9.46 -1.09
C LEU A 114 -11.04 10.99 -1.19
N ARG A 115 -12.07 11.58 -1.81
CA ARG A 115 -12.18 13.03 -1.97
C ARG A 115 -12.25 13.72 -0.61
N ASP A 116 -13.13 13.24 0.26
CA ASP A 116 -13.38 13.85 1.56
C ASP A 116 -12.15 13.72 2.45
N ASP A 117 -11.40 12.62 2.35
CA ASP A 117 -10.12 12.48 3.03
C ASP A 117 -9.06 13.45 2.50
N HIS A 118 -8.90 13.56 1.17
CA HIS A 118 -7.92 14.49 0.58
C HIS A 118 -8.22 15.95 0.93
N ALA A 119 -9.50 16.34 0.96
CA ALA A 119 -9.95 17.70 1.24
C ALA A 119 -9.61 18.19 2.65
N ARG A 120 -9.23 17.29 3.57
CA ARG A 120 -8.82 17.63 4.94
C ARG A 120 -7.42 18.25 5.01
N PHE A 121 -6.63 18.15 3.94
CA PHE A 121 -5.23 18.53 3.94
C PHE A 121 -4.96 19.66 2.95
N THR A 122 -4.21 20.66 3.40
CA THR A 122 -3.51 21.57 2.50
C THR A 122 -2.41 20.81 1.73
N PRO A 123 -1.89 21.36 0.61
CA PRO A 123 -0.79 20.73 -0.12
C PRO A 123 0.45 20.41 0.75
N SER A 124 0.78 21.29 1.70
CA SER A 124 1.93 21.08 2.61
C SER A 124 1.68 19.95 3.62
N GLU A 125 0.47 19.88 4.16
CA GLU A 125 0.08 18.79 5.08
C GLU A 125 0.01 17.46 4.33
N PHE A 126 -0.50 17.45 3.09
CA PHE A 126 -0.50 16.27 2.25
C PHE A 126 0.93 15.78 1.95
N ALA A 127 1.85 16.70 1.61
CA ALA A 127 3.27 16.37 1.44
C ALA A 127 3.91 15.83 2.73
N THR A 128 3.47 16.33 3.90
CA THR A 128 3.90 15.79 5.20
C THR A 128 3.39 14.36 5.41
N ARG A 129 2.15 14.08 5.03
CA ARG A 129 1.58 12.73 5.08
C ARG A 129 2.34 11.77 4.15
N GLN A 130 2.77 12.22 2.97
CA GLN A 130 3.60 11.43 2.05
C GLN A 130 4.98 11.10 2.65
N ARG A 131 5.63 12.05 3.32
CA ARG A 131 6.88 11.80 4.06
C ARG A 131 6.69 10.78 5.17
N LEU A 132 5.60 10.92 5.95
CA LEU A 132 5.26 9.95 6.99
C LEU A 132 5.04 8.54 6.44
N ALA A 133 4.44 8.41 5.26
CA ALA A 133 4.29 7.10 4.60
C ALA A 133 5.66 6.47 4.30
N ARG A 134 6.62 7.24 3.78
CA ARG A 134 8.00 6.75 3.56
C ARG A 134 8.71 6.39 4.86
N GLU A 135 8.60 7.22 5.90
CA GLU A 135 9.19 6.95 7.21
C GLU A 135 8.65 5.67 7.84
N LEU A 136 7.34 5.44 7.71
CA LEU A 136 6.70 4.21 8.17
C LEU A 136 7.28 2.99 7.43
N PHE A 137 7.45 3.08 6.10
CA PHE A 137 8.09 2.02 5.32
C PHE A 137 9.50 1.72 5.82
N GLU A 138 10.33 2.76 5.99
CA GLU A 138 11.71 2.64 6.45
C GLU A 138 11.82 2.01 7.84
N ARG A 139 10.88 2.34 8.74
CA ARG A 139 10.94 1.88 10.12
C ARG A 139 10.34 0.50 10.33
N TRP A 140 9.22 0.21 9.68
CA TRP A 140 8.38 -0.95 10.05
C TRP A 140 8.32 -2.04 8.98
N ILE A 141 8.68 -1.74 7.72
CA ILE A 141 8.36 -2.62 6.58
C ILE A 141 9.59 -3.09 5.84
N ARG A 142 10.55 -2.20 5.52
CA ARG A 142 11.80 -2.64 4.88
C ARG A 142 12.51 -3.67 5.79
N PRO A 143 13.26 -4.62 5.23
CA PRO A 143 13.83 -5.72 6.01
C PRO A 143 14.56 -5.25 7.27
N GLU A 144 15.42 -4.24 7.15
CA GLU A 144 16.23 -3.73 8.25
C GLU A 144 15.36 -3.15 9.38
N GLY A 145 14.36 -2.33 9.04
CA GLY A 145 13.43 -1.76 10.01
C GLY A 145 12.55 -2.82 10.66
N PHE A 146 11.96 -3.71 9.84
CA PHE A 146 11.13 -4.80 10.31
C PHE A 146 11.89 -5.69 11.31
N PHE A 147 13.11 -6.12 10.97
CA PHE A 147 13.91 -7.00 11.84
C PHE A 147 14.43 -6.29 13.09
N ALA A 148 14.70 -4.98 13.03
CA ALA A 148 15.06 -4.21 14.22
C ALA A 148 13.93 -4.21 15.27
N GLU A 149 12.68 -4.13 14.82
CA GLU A 149 11.50 -4.07 15.69
C GLU A 149 10.87 -5.45 15.97
N LEU A 150 11.36 -6.53 15.33
CA LEU A 150 10.81 -7.88 15.44
C LEU A 150 10.73 -8.40 16.88
N HIS A 151 11.67 -7.98 17.73
CA HIS A 151 11.67 -8.32 19.15
C HIS A 151 10.35 -7.95 19.87
N ARG A 152 9.59 -6.97 19.36
CA ARG A 152 8.30 -6.55 19.94
C ARG A 152 7.19 -7.59 19.79
N HIS A 153 7.33 -8.55 18.88
CA HIS A 153 6.40 -9.67 18.76
C HIS A 153 6.58 -10.71 19.88
N PHE A 154 7.71 -10.68 20.57
CA PHE A 154 8.03 -11.62 21.64
C PHE A 154 7.96 -10.89 22.97
N PRO A 155 6.88 -11.00 23.75
CA PRO A 155 6.88 -10.48 25.11
C PRO A 155 8.08 -11.07 25.85
N ARG A 156 8.89 -10.20 26.48
CA ARG A 156 10.01 -10.67 27.31
C ARG A 156 9.46 -11.72 28.26
N ALA A 157 10.00 -12.94 28.19
CA ALA A 157 9.74 -13.94 29.21
C ALA A 157 10.13 -13.28 30.54
N VAL A 158 9.13 -12.92 31.34
CA VAL A 158 9.36 -12.50 32.72
C VAL A 158 10.05 -13.70 33.36
N SER A 159 11.33 -13.55 33.69
CA SER A 159 12.08 -14.55 34.43
C SER A 159 11.38 -14.76 35.77
N ALA A 160 10.45 -15.73 35.80
CA ALA A 160 10.00 -16.34 37.02
C ALA A 160 11.11 -17.28 37.51
N VAL A 161 12.21 -16.70 37.96
CA VAL A 161 13.08 -17.35 38.94
C VAL A 161 12.78 -16.66 40.27
N ARG A 162 11.69 -17.12 40.88
CA ARG A 162 11.49 -17.04 42.31
C ARG A 162 11.56 -18.46 42.84
N ALA A 163 12.72 -18.83 43.36
CA ALA A 163 12.92 -19.81 44.42
C ALA A 163 14.22 -19.42 45.12
#